data_AF-A0A820GA10-F1
#
_entry.id   AF-A0A820GA10-F1
#
_cell.length_a   1.000
_cell.length_b   1.000
_cell.length_c   1.000
_cell.angle_alpha   90.00
_cell.angle_beta   90.00
_cell.angle_gamma   90.00
#
_symmetry.space_group_name_H-M   'P 1'
#
loop_
_entity.id
_entity.type
_entity.pdbx_description
1 polymer ?
#
loop_
_entity_poly.entity_id
_entity_poly.type
_entity_poly.pdbx_seq_one_letter_code
_entity_poly.pdbx_strand_id
1 'polypeptide(L)'
;MSSLNIATTEKNKPLLTLNGFNYTIDRNTDKKLIGNVNCRTIKFKGRIHTDHNHTTILLENNDHNHPASAVNNEVRLFQDKLRSRAVTTTESTQHIMDNCLNNVSDQMVARLPNLKYIKRNIQRQRQKKDLPQIPR
;
A
#
# COMPACT_ATOMS: atom_id res chain seq x y z
N MET A 1 -18.24 -6.32 -7.80
CA MET A 1 -17.80 -4.91 -7.86
C MET A 1 -16.32 -4.86 -7.56
N SER A 2 -15.51 -4.34 -8.48
CA SER A 2 -14.05 -4.23 -8.31
C SER A 2 -13.76 -3.13 -7.30
N SER A 3 -13.22 -3.48 -6.13
CA SER A 3 -12.89 -2.50 -5.08
C SER A 3 -11.51 -1.89 -5.33
N LEU A 4 -11.48 -0.63 -5.74
CA LEU A 4 -10.27 0.18 -5.80
C LEU A 4 -9.94 0.68 -4.38
N ASN A 5 -8.76 0.32 -3.86
CA ASN A 5 -8.29 0.80 -2.57
C ASN A 5 -6.96 1.55 -2.73
N ILE A 6 -6.69 2.48 -1.82
CA ILE A 6 -5.47 3.27 -1.80
C ILE A 6 -4.66 2.86 -0.56
N ALA A 7 -3.38 2.57 -0.77
CA ALA A 7 -2.38 2.37 0.26
C ALA A 7 -1.25 3.38 0.10
N THR A 8 -0.37 3.53 1.09
CA THR A 8 0.86 4.33 0.95
C THR A 8 2.12 3.47 0.93
N THR A 9 3.05 3.83 0.06
CA THR A 9 4.41 3.29 0.07
C THR A 9 5.19 3.79 1.29
N GLU A 10 6.30 3.14 1.65
CA GLU A 10 7.18 3.57 2.76
C GLU A 10 7.72 5.00 2.66
N LYS A 11 7.64 5.61 1.46
CA LYS A 11 8.01 6.99 1.19
C LYS A 11 6.80 7.93 1.18
N ASN A 12 5.67 7.50 1.75
CA ASN A 12 4.38 8.21 1.78
C ASN A 12 3.82 8.58 0.39
N LYS A 13 4.22 7.85 -0.66
CA LYS A 13 3.62 8.01 -1.99
C LYS A 13 2.38 7.14 -2.12
N PRO A 14 1.31 7.62 -2.77
CA PRO A 14 0.10 6.83 -3.03
C PRO A 14 0.39 5.60 -3.91
N LEU A 15 -0.27 4.49 -3.57
CA LEU A 15 -0.23 3.22 -4.26
C LEU A 15 -1.68 2.74 -4.43
N LEU A 16 -2.13 2.62 -5.68
CA LEU A 16 -3.47 2.12 -5.99
C LEU A 16 -3.45 0.60 -6.01
N THR A 17 -4.49 -0.01 -5.44
CA THR A 17 -4.65 -1.47 -5.41
C THR A 17 -6.00 -1.83 -6.01
N LEU A 18 -5.99 -2.70 -7.02
CA LEU A 18 -7.17 -3.12 -7.76
C LEU A 18 -7.00 -4.57 -8.19
N ASN A 19 -8.01 -5.43 -7.94
CA ASN A 19 -8.07 -6.81 -8.44
C ASN A 19 -6.79 -7.65 -8.23
N GLY A 20 -6.07 -7.44 -7.12
CA GLY A 20 -4.81 -8.15 -6.84
C GLY A 20 -3.56 -7.58 -7.52
N PHE A 21 -3.68 -6.45 -8.20
CA PHE A 21 -2.59 -5.67 -8.78
C PHE A 21 -2.35 -4.37 -8.00
N ASN A 22 -1.13 -3.84 -8.14
CA ASN A 22 -0.70 -2.60 -7.51
C ASN A 22 -0.20 -1.63 -8.59
N TYR A 23 -0.57 -0.36 -8.49
CA TYR A 23 -0.22 0.67 -9.46
C TYR A 23 0.38 1.89 -8.75
N THR A 24 1.52 2.36 -9.25
CA THR A 24 2.10 3.64 -8.83
C THR A 24 1.67 4.73 -9.79
N ILE A 25 1.31 5.89 -9.24
CA ILE A 25 0.98 7.06 -10.06
C ILE A 25 2.25 7.53 -10.78
N ASP A 26 2.16 7.57 -12.11
CA ASP A 26 3.23 7.96 -13.02
C ASP A 26 3.02 9.39 -13.53
N ARG A 27 1.78 9.71 -13.93
CA ARG A 27 1.43 10.99 -14.52
C ARG A 27 0.14 11.54 -13.97
N ASN A 28 0.13 12.86 -13.80
CA ASN A 28 -1.06 13.64 -13.51
C ASN A 28 -1.35 14.55 -14.70
N THR A 29 -2.61 14.57 -15.13
CA THR A 29 -3.11 15.42 -16.21
C THR A 29 -4.39 16.07 -15.73
N ASP A 30 -4.77 17.22 -16.30
CA ASP A 30 -5.95 18.00 -15.88
C ASP A 30 -7.26 17.20 -15.84
N LYS A 31 -7.35 16.10 -16.60
CA LYS A 31 -8.55 15.26 -16.70
C LYS A 31 -8.49 13.92 -15.96
N LYS A 32 -7.28 13.43 -15.62
CA LYS A 32 -7.12 12.07 -15.06
C LYS A 32 -5.75 11.86 -14.43
N LEU A 33 -5.69 10.88 -13.53
CA LEU A 33 -4.45 10.31 -13.01
C LEU A 33 -4.13 9.02 -13.75
N ILE A 34 -2.87 8.86 -14.18
CA ILE A 34 -2.37 7.69 -14.89
C ILE A 34 -1.44 6.93 -13.95
N GLY A 35 -1.83 5.71 -13.59
CA GLY A 35 -1.04 4.75 -12.83
C GLY A 35 -0.42 3.70 -13.74
N ASN A 36 0.85 3.39 -13.51
CA ASN A 36 1.53 2.25 -14.11
C ASN A 36 1.58 1.10 -13.11
N VAL A 37 1.43 -0.14 -13.59
CA VAL A 37 1.58 -1.32 -12.74
C VAL A 37 2.96 -1.33 -12.10
N ASN A 38 2.98 -1.48 -10.79
CA ASN A 38 4.21 -1.58 -10.01
C ASN A 38 4.58 -3.06 -9.86
N CYS A 39 5.39 -3.56 -10.80
CA CYS A 39 6.07 -4.83 -10.64
C CYS A 39 7.58 -4.60 -10.68
N ARG A 40 8.29 -5.03 -9.63
CA ARG A 40 9.74 -4.82 -9.49
C ARG A 40 10.57 -5.77 -10.34
N THR A 41 10.02 -6.91 -10.73
CA THR A 41 10.77 -8.01 -11.33
C THR A 41 10.73 -8.02 -12.86
N ILE A 42 9.71 -7.46 -13.49
CA ILE A 42 9.52 -7.48 -14.95
C ILE A 42 8.91 -6.15 -15.40
N LYS A 43 9.33 -5.64 -16.58
CA LYS A 43 8.77 -4.43 -17.18
C LYS A 43 7.42 -4.75 -17.82
N PHE A 44 6.33 -4.14 -17.33
CA PHE A 44 4.99 -4.29 -17.90
C PHE A 44 4.43 -2.96 -18.42
N LYS A 45 3.50 -3.06 -19.38
CA LYS A 45 2.77 -1.92 -19.96
C LYS A 45 1.35 -1.76 -19.41
N GLY A 46 0.95 -2.60 -18.44
CA GLY A 46 -0.33 -2.46 -17.75
C GLY A 46 -0.48 -1.06 -17.15
N ARG A 47 -1.63 -0.44 -17.41
CA ARG A 47 -1.94 0.94 -17.02
C ARG A 47 -3.36 1.01 -16.49
N ILE A 48 -3.54 1.88 -15.51
CA ILE A 48 -4.84 2.26 -15.01
C ILE A 48 -4.98 3.77 -15.11
N HIS A 49 -6.14 4.24 -15.55
CA HIS A 49 -6.52 5.65 -15.48
C HIS A 49 -7.62 5.79 -14.44
N THR A 50 -7.43 6.69 -13.48
CA THR A 50 -8.44 7.05 -12.49
C THR A 50 -8.80 8.52 -12.60
N ASP A 51 -9.91 8.90 -11.99
CA ASP A 51 -10.16 10.29 -11.62
C ASP A 51 -9.12 10.79 -10.60
N HIS A 52 -9.10 12.11 -10.38
CA HIS A 52 -8.18 12.75 -9.43
C HIS A 52 -8.41 12.31 -7.98
N ASN A 53 -9.62 11.89 -7.64
CA ASN A 53 -9.97 11.43 -6.30
C ASN A 53 -9.73 9.92 -6.11
N HIS A 54 -9.26 9.21 -7.14
CA HIS A 54 -9.03 7.77 -7.11
C HIS A 54 -10.26 6.94 -6.71
N THR A 55 -11.45 7.44 -7.04
CA THR A 55 -12.73 6.79 -6.73
C THR A 55 -13.23 5.95 -7.91
N THR A 56 -12.88 6.36 -9.13
CA THR A 56 -13.46 5.81 -10.36
C THR A 56 -12.37 5.40 -11.32
N ILE A 57 -12.51 4.20 -11.88
CA ILE A 57 -11.64 3.68 -12.94
C ILE A 57 -12.17 4.19 -14.28
N LEU A 58 -11.39 5.02 -14.96
CA LEU A 58 -11.72 5.58 -16.28
C LEU A 58 -11.28 4.67 -17.43
N LEU A 59 -10.16 3.94 -17.23
CA LEU A 59 -9.63 2.98 -18.19
C LEU A 59 -8.72 1.99 -17.46
N GLU A 60 -8.81 0.71 -17.82
CA GLU A 60 -7.89 -0.32 -17.36
C GLU A 60 -7.32 -1.06 -18.57
N ASN A 61 -5.99 -1.14 -18.66
CA ASN A 61 -5.29 -1.99 -19.61
C ASN A 61 -4.74 -3.21 -18.86
N ASN A 62 -5.40 -4.36 -19.06
CA ASN A 62 -5.16 -5.62 -18.36
C ASN A 62 -3.99 -6.46 -18.93
N ASP A 63 -3.04 -5.83 -19.62
CA ASP A 63 -1.83 -6.51 -20.11
C ASP A 63 -0.85 -6.78 -18.95
N HIS A 64 -1.18 -7.80 -18.16
CA HIS A 64 -0.41 -8.33 -17.05
C HIS A 64 0.21 -9.66 -17.45
N ASN A 65 1.53 -9.76 -17.35
CA ASN A 65 2.26 -11.03 -17.51
C ASN A 65 2.77 -11.54 -16.15
N HIS A 66 1.93 -11.37 -15.12
CA HIS A 66 2.09 -12.00 -13.82
C HIS A 66 0.70 -12.22 -13.21
N PRO A 67 0.54 -13.24 -12.35
CA PRO A 67 -0.74 -13.48 -11.70
C PRO A 67 -1.09 -12.35 -10.74
N ALA A 68 -2.39 -12.06 -10.64
CA ALA A 68 -2.96 -11.23 -9.61
C ALA A 68 -2.77 -11.89 -8.23
N SER A 69 -2.61 -11.09 -7.18
CA SER A 69 -2.59 -11.60 -5.81
C SER A 69 -3.38 -10.68 -4.87
N ALA A 70 -4.62 -11.06 -4.59
CA ALA A 70 -5.47 -10.35 -3.63
C ALA A 70 -4.83 -10.30 -2.24
N VAL A 71 -4.26 -11.41 -1.78
CA VAL A 71 -3.56 -11.51 -0.49
C VAL A 71 -2.40 -10.49 -0.39
N ASN A 72 -1.63 -10.29 -1.47
CA ASN A 72 -0.57 -9.28 -1.44
C ASN A 72 -1.12 -7.85 -1.29
N ASN A 73 -2.28 -7.55 -1.86
CA ASN A 73 -2.93 -6.25 -1.69
C ASN A 73 -3.43 -6.07 -0.26
N GLU A 74 -4.01 -7.10 0.34
CA GLU A 74 -4.42 -7.09 1.76
C GLU A 74 -3.22 -6.86 2.69
N VAL A 75 -2.10 -7.55 2.44
CA VAL A 75 -0.85 -7.33 3.19
C VAL A 75 -0.37 -5.89 3.06
N ARG A 76 -0.51 -5.26 1.88
CA ARG A 76 -0.14 -3.86 1.67
C ARG A 76 -1.04 -2.91 2.46
N LEU A 77 -2.35 -3.11 2.42
CA LEU A 77 -3.32 -2.33 3.19
C LEU A 77 -3.07 -2.47 4.70
N PHE A 78 -2.73 -3.67 5.17
CA PHE A 78 -2.34 -3.92 6.55
C PHE A 78 -1.07 -3.15 6.94
N GLN A 79 -0.02 -3.20 6.12
CA GLN A 79 1.22 -2.47 6.37
C GLN A 79 0.99 -0.95 6.42
N ASP A 80 0.11 -0.46 5.55
CA ASP A 80 -0.28 0.95 5.51
C ASP A 80 -1.03 1.36 6.78
N LYS A 81 -2.06 0.61 7.17
CA LYS A 81 -2.81 0.81 8.42
C LYS A 81 -1.89 0.82 9.64
N LEU A 82 -0.93 -0.10 9.68
CA LEU A 82 0.04 -0.21 10.76
C LEU A 82 0.98 0.99 10.81
N ARG A 83 1.45 1.48 9.66
CA ARG A 83 2.28 2.69 9.57
C ARG A 83 1.49 3.93 9.99
N SER A 84 0.27 4.09 9.49
CA SER A 84 -0.62 5.19 9.83
C SER A 84 -0.84 5.25 11.35
N ARG A 85 -1.26 4.12 11.96
CA ARG A 85 -1.49 4.04 13.41
C ARG A 85 -0.23 4.28 14.24
N ALA A 86 0.93 3.81 13.77
CA ALA A 86 2.21 4.04 14.43
C ALA A 86 2.55 5.54 14.57
N VAL A 87 2.18 6.35 13.58
CA VAL A 87 2.45 7.80 13.52
C VAL A 87 1.36 8.63 14.20
N THR A 88 0.10 8.18 14.13
CA THR A 88 -1.05 8.93 14.65
C THR A 88 -1.37 8.66 16.12
N THR A 89 -0.94 7.53 16.67
CA THR A 89 -1.29 7.11 18.04
C THR A 89 -0.08 6.95 18.96
N THR A 90 -0.31 7.14 20.26
CA THR A 90 0.67 6.93 21.34
C THR A 90 0.62 5.53 21.95
N GLU A 91 -0.22 4.64 21.40
CA GLU A 91 -0.41 3.27 21.90
C GLU A 91 0.90 2.46 21.96
N SER A 92 0.96 1.42 22.79
CA SER A 92 2.14 0.55 22.79
C SER A 92 2.29 -0.19 21.45
N THR A 93 3.52 -0.54 21.09
CA THR A 93 3.78 -1.32 19.85
C THR A 93 3.01 -2.64 19.84
N GLN A 94 2.87 -3.28 21.00
CA GLN A 94 2.11 -4.51 21.15
C GLN A 94 0.62 -4.28 20.88
N HIS A 95 0.03 -3.22 21.45
CA HIS A 95 -1.37 -2.89 21.25
C HIS A 95 -1.71 -2.56 19.78
N ILE A 96 -0.84 -1.84 19.08
CA ILE A 96 -1.00 -1.58 17.63
C ILE A 96 -0.98 -2.89 16.84
N MET A 97 -0.06 -3.79 17.19
CA MET A 97 0.09 -5.07 16.52
C MET A 97 -1.16 -5.94 16.71
N ASP A 98 -1.62 -6.10 17.95
CA ASP A 98 -2.78 -6.93 18.29
C ASP A 98 -4.06 -6.41 17.62
N ASN A 99 -4.29 -5.09 17.66
CA ASN A 99 -5.43 -4.47 16.98
C ASN A 99 -5.42 -4.67 15.46
N CYS A 100 -4.24 -4.61 14.84
CA CYS A 100 -4.12 -4.83 13.40
C CYS A 100 -4.26 -6.31 13.04
N LEU A 101 -3.85 -7.23 13.90
CA LEU A 101 -3.90 -8.68 13.66
C LEU A 101 -5.28 -9.30 13.90
N ASN A 102 -6.12 -8.71 14.75
CA ASN A 102 -7.43 -9.26 15.12
C ASN A 102 -8.40 -9.54 13.96
N ASN A 103 -8.17 -8.98 12.75
CA ASN A 103 -9.04 -9.16 11.58
C ASN A 103 -8.26 -9.64 10.35
N VAL A 104 -7.22 -10.44 10.55
CA VAL A 104 -6.35 -10.93 9.49
C VAL A 104 -6.68 -12.39 9.15
N SER A 105 -6.81 -12.71 7.87
CA SER A 105 -7.04 -14.08 7.40
C SER A 105 -5.78 -14.95 7.52
N ASP A 106 -5.93 -16.27 7.69
CA ASP A 106 -4.79 -17.20 7.80
C ASP A 106 -3.85 -17.13 6.58
N GLN A 107 -4.43 -16.96 5.39
CA GLN A 107 -3.66 -16.79 4.15
C GLN A 107 -2.79 -15.54 4.18
N MET A 108 -3.32 -14.46 4.77
CA MET A 108 -2.57 -13.23 4.95
C MET A 108 -1.49 -13.39 6.03
N VAL A 109 -1.78 -14.05 7.15
CA VAL A 109 -0.78 -14.35 8.20
C VAL A 109 0.43 -15.08 7.62
N ALA A 110 0.21 -16.06 6.74
CA ALA A 110 1.29 -16.79 6.06
C ALA A 110 2.18 -15.90 5.16
N ARG A 111 1.67 -14.73 4.73
CA ARG A 111 2.38 -13.77 3.88
C ARG A 111 2.94 -12.58 4.66
N LEU A 112 2.63 -12.45 5.95
CA LEU A 112 3.13 -11.36 6.76
C LEU A 112 4.65 -11.49 6.99
N PRO A 113 5.37 -10.37 7.05
CA PRO A 113 6.75 -10.38 7.53
C PRO A 113 6.79 -10.82 9.01
N ASN A 114 7.92 -11.34 9.45
CA ASN A 114 8.12 -11.78 10.83
C ASN A 114 7.68 -10.69 11.84
N LEU A 115 7.00 -11.09 12.92
CA LEU A 115 6.52 -10.20 13.97
C LEU A 115 7.62 -9.26 14.53
N LYS A 116 8.86 -9.75 14.69
CA LYS A 116 10.00 -8.93 15.11
C LYS A 116 10.25 -7.78 14.13
N TYR A 117 10.12 -8.04 12.84
CA TYR A 117 10.26 -7.03 11.79
C TYR A 117 9.14 -6.00 11.86
N ILE A 118 7.89 -6.45 12.05
CA ILE A 118 6.72 -5.57 12.16
C ILE A 118 6.88 -4.61 13.35
N LYS A 119 7.21 -5.12 14.54
CA LYS A 119 7.45 -4.31 15.75
C LYS A 119 8.54 -3.27 15.51
N ARG A 120 9.66 -3.68 14.93
CA ARG A 120 10.77 -2.78 14.58
C ARG A 120 10.35 -1.71 13.58
N ASN A 121 9.46 -2.03 12.64
CA ASN A 121 8.94 -1.04 11.69
C ASN A 121 8.12 0.02 12.42
N ILE A 122 7.19 -0.35 13.30
CA ILE A 122 6.40 0.59 14.12
C ILE A 122 7.31 1.59 14.85
N GLN A 123 8.33 1.08 15.54
CA GLN A 123 9.29 1.90 16.28
C GLN A 123 10.06 2.87 15.37
N ARG A 124 10.52 2.39 14.21
CA ARG A 124 11.23 3.24 13.22
C ARG A 124 10.34 4.33 12.66
N GLN A 125 9.05 4.07 12.44
CA GLN A 125 8.12 5.09 11.92
C GLN A 125 7.89 6.20 12.94
N ARG A 126 7.84 5.86 14.23
CA ARG A 126 7.77 6.85 15.33
C ARG A 126 9.02 7.71 15.38
N GLN A 127 10.19 7.09 15.41
CA GLN A 127 11.46 7.82 15.41
C GLN A 127 11.60 8.73 14.19
N LYS A 128 11.17 8.30 13.01
CA LYS A 128 11.18 9.14 11.80
C LYS A 128 10.26 10.36 11.88
N LYS A 129 9.15 10.28 12.63
CA LYS A 129 8.26 11.41 12.85
C LYS A 129 8.95 12.49 13.68
N ASP A 130 9.75 12.07 14.67
CA ASP A 130 10.41 12.96 15.62
C ASP A 130 11.75 13.51 15.08
N LEU A 131 12.27 12.96 13.99
CA LEU A 131 13.50 13.42 13.35
C LEU A 131 13.26 14.66 12.45
N PRO A 132 14.14 15.66 12.47
CA PRO A 132 14.07 16.79 11.55
C PRO A 132 14.21 16.32 10.10
N GLN A 133 13.33 16.82 9.23
CA GLN A 133 13.37 16.51 7.81
C GLN A 133 14.53 17.28 7.15
N ILE A 134 15.55 16.57 6.69
CA ILE A 134 16.62 17.17 5.90
C ILE A 134 16.09 17.38 4.46
N PRO A 135 16.14 18.60 3.91
CA PRO A 135 15.76 18.84 2.52
C PRO A 135 16.61 17.96 1.58
N ARG A 136 15.97 17.37 0.57
CA ARG A 136 16.66 16.63 -0.49
C ARG A 136 16.87 17.51 -1.70
#